data_AF-A0A3G8WJY0-F1
#
_entry.id   AF-A0A3G8WJY0-F1
#
_cell.length_a   1.000
_cell.length_b   1.000
_cell.length_c   1.000
_cell.angle_alpha   90.00
_cell.angle_beta   90.00
_cell.angle_gamma   90.00
#
_symmetry.space_group_name_H-M   'P 1'
#
loop_
_entity.id
_entity.type
_entity.pdbx_description
1 polymer ?
#
loop_
_entity_poly.entity_id
_entity_poly.type
_entity_poly.pdbx_seq_one_letter_code
_entity_poly.pdbx_strand_id
1 'polypeptide(L)'
;MPINDGPYKFWGLPGFIVEIFDEDNLHKFSLIQIEKIEKPNIIYPPKNAKTISYEKYQEYLSNYKPTMSDIFAVNVNNGISTYMMKDGSRININLSKEMLDKYQNNREGLRRIILEKLSKKNSNPIER
;
A
#
# COMPACT_ATOMS: atom_id res chain seq x y z
N MET A 1 -20.23 0.52 27.50
CA MET A 1 -20.61 0.98 26.14
C MET A 1 -19.99 0.02 25.14
N PRO A 2 -20.68 -0.35 24.04
CA PRO A 2 -20.05 -1.09 22.95
C PRO A 2 -18.88 -0.27 22.39
N ILE A 3 -17.77 -0.95 22.11
CA ILE A 3 -16.61 -0.35 21.45
C ILE A 3 -17.01 -0.21 19.98
N ASN A 4 -17.19 1.02 19.50
CA ASN A 4 -17.51 1.31 18.11
C ASN A 4 -16.21 1.34 17.29
N ASP A 5 -15.73 0.16 16.93
CA ASP A 5 -14.45 -0.02 16.25
C ASP A 5 -14.56 -1.10 15.17
N GLY A 6 -13.71 -1.00 14.16
CA GLY A 6 -13.77 -1.83 12.97
C GLY A 6 -12.57 -1.61 12.05
N PRO A 7 -12.32 -2.56 11.13
CA PRO A 7 -11.15 -2.50 10.27
C PRO A 7 -11.21 -1.34 9.27
N TYR A 8 -10.04 -0.78 8.95
CA TYR A 8 -9.84 0.17 7.86
C TYR A 8 -10.80 1.38 7.88
N LYS A 9 -11.74 1.48 6.93
CA LYS A 9 -12.70 2.60 6.80
C LYS A 9 -14.04 2.35 7.50
N PHE A 10 -14.21 1.18 8.12
CA PHE A 10 -15.46 0.78 8.78
C PHE A 10 -15.50 1.16 10.26
N TRP A 11 -14.58 2.02 10.70
CA TRP A 11 -14.61 2.64 12.02
C TRP A 11 -15.84 3.56 12.14
N GLY A 12 -16.52 3.54 13.30
CA GLY A 12 -17.67 4.40 13.59
C GLY A 12 -19.05 3.79 13.33
N LEU A 13 -19.14 2.55 12.83
CA LEU A 13 -20.39 1.79 12.89
C LEU A 13 -20.71 1.38 14.34
N PRO A 14 -21.99 1.29 14.74
CA PRO A 14 -22.36 0.82 16.07
C PRO A 14 -21.89 -0.61 16.33
N GLY A 15 -21.16 -0.83 17.42
CA GLY A 15 -20.64 -2.14 17.80
C GLY A 15 -19.23 -2.43 17.30
N PHE A 16 -18.76 -3.64 17.57
CA PHE A 16 -17.41 -4.08 17.25
C PHE A 16 -17.43 -5.05 16.07
N ILE A 17 -16.83 -4.65 14.94
CA ILE A 17 -16.84 -5.44 13.71
C ILE A 17 -15.81 -6.56 13.81
N VAL A 18 -16.27 -7.80 13.92
CA VAL A 18 -15.40 -9.00 13.99
C VAL A 18 -15.15 -9.64 12.63
N GLU A 19 -16.00 -9.38 11.63
CA GLU A 19 -15.84 -9.90 10.27
C GLU A 19 -16.52 -8.97 9.26
N ILE A 20 -15.88 -8.77 8.10
CA ILE A 20 -16.46 -8.13 6.92
C ILE A 20 -15.85 -8.72 5.65
N PHE A 21 -16.67 -8.87 4.61
CA PHE A 21 -16.27 -9.35 3.30
C PHE A 21 -17.06 -8.62 2.21
N ASP A 22 -16.50 -8.51 1.02
CA ASP A 22 -17.22 -8.05 -0.17
C ASP A 22 -18.06 -9.19 -0.79
N GLU A 23 -18.99 -8.84 -1.68
CA GLU A 23 -19.91 -9.80 -2.30
C GLU A 23 -19.17 -10.93 -3.04
N ASP A 24 -18.04 -10.58 -3.67
CA ASP A 24 -17.20 -11.52 -4.43
C ASP A 24 -16.22 -12.31 -3.54
N ASN A 25 -16.16 -12.04 -2.23
CA ASN A 25 -15.19 -12.60 -1.26
C ASN A 25 -13.71 -12.43 -1.67
N LEU A 26 -13.39 -11.38 -2.43
CA LEU A 26 -12.01 -11.03 -2.81
C LEU A 26 -11.30 -10.28 -1.68
N HIS A 27 -12.05 -9.56 -0.84
CA HIS A 27 -11.51 -8.81 0.29
C HIS A 27 -12.24 -9.24 1.56
N LYS A 28 -11.49 -9.83 2.49
CA LYS A 28 -12.03 -10.31 3.76
C LYS A 28 -11.17 -9.81 4.92
N PHE A 29 -11.82 -9.20 5.90
CA PHE A 29 -11.22 -8.88 7.19
C PHE A 29 -11.89 -9.73 8.26
N SER A 30 -11.09 -10.47 9.02
CA SER A 30 -11.55 -11.24 10.17
C SER A 30 -10.71 -10.91 11.38
N LEU A 31 -11.36 -10.71 12.51
CA LEU A 31 -10.70 -10.59 13.80
C LEU A 31 -10.08 -11.94 14.17
N ILE A 32 -8.76 -11.97 14.28
CA ILE A 32 -8.02 -13.19 14.64
C ILE A 32 -7.91 -13.34 16.17
N GLN A 33 -7.62 -12.25 16.88
CA GLN A 33 -7.35 -12.26 18.31
C GLN A 33 -7.62 -10.88 18.92
N ILE A 34 -8.02 -10.88 20.20
CA ILE A 34 -8.03 -9.69 21.07
C ILE A 34 -6.98 -9.92 22.15
N GLU A 35 -6.06 -8.98 22.29
CA GLU A 35 -5.00 -9.04 23.32
C GLU A 35 -4.99 -7.75 24.14
N LYS A 36 -4.81 -7.90 25.46
CA LYS A 36 -4.62 -6.78 26.37
C LYS A 36 -3.12 -6.43 26.43
N ILE A 37 -2.74 -5.32 25.81
CA ILE A 37 -1.36 -4.84 25.80
C ILE A 37 -1.16 -3.82 26.94
N GLU A 38 -0.28 -4.11 27.90
CA GLU A 38 -0.05 -3.22 29.05
C GLU A 38 0.68 -1.92 28.69
N LYS A 39 1.56 -1.96 27.69
CA LYS A 39 2.33 -0.80 27.21
C LYS A 39 2.31 -0.77 25.68
N PRO A 40 1.24 -0.25 25.08
CA PRO A 40 1.12 -0.24 23.63
C PRO A 40 2.14 0.75 23.03
N ASN A 41 2.95 0.28 22.09
CA ASN A 41 3.78 1.14 21.25
C ASN A 41 2.90 1.77 20.16
N ILE A 42 2.12 2.77 20.54
CA ILE A 42 1.27 3.51 19.61
C ILE A 42 2.14 4.51 18.86
N ILE A 43 2.27 4.33 17.54
CA ILE A 43 2.88 5.34 16.66
C ILE A 43 1.85 6.44 16.48
N TYR A 44 2.02 7.53 17.22
CA TYR A 44 1.22 8.73 17.00
C TYR A 44 1.66 9.43 15.73
N PRO A 45 0.74 10.05 14.97
CA PRO A 45 1.13 10.96 13.90
C PRO A 45 2.09 12.02 14.45
N PRO A 46 3.10 12.43 13.66
CA PRO A 46 4.10 13.38 14.11
C PRO A 46 3.43 14.66 14.62
N LYS A 47 3.88 15.18 15.78
CA LYS A 47 3.31 16.38 16.42
C LYS A 47 3.28 17.62 15.50
N ASN A 48 4.11 17.60 14.45
CA ASN A 48 4.26 18.69 13.48
C ASN A 48 3.52 18.39 12.17
N ALA A 49 2.49 17.55 12.20
CA ALA A 49 1.68 17.24 11.02
C ALA A 49 1.00 18.51 10.49
N LYS A 50 1.04 18.69 9.16
CA LYS A 50 0.39 19.81 8.49
C LYS A 50 -1.07 19.47 8.24
N THR A 51 -1.99 20.28 8.75
CA THR A 51 -3.41 20.20 8.38
C THR A 51 -3.56 20.59 6.90
N ILE A 52 -4.27 19.78 6.13
CA ILE A 52 -4.57 20.01 4.72
C ILE A 52 -6.07 19.86 4.47
N SER A 53 -6.60 20.53 3.45
CA SER A 53 -7.98 20.32 3.03
C SER A 53 -8.14 18.98 2.31
N TYR A 54 -9.38 18.51 2.20
CA TYR A 54 -9.69 17.28 1.48
C TYR A 54 -9.32 17.38 -0.01
N GLU A 55 -9.55 18.53 -0.63
CA GLU A 55 -9.18 18.79 -2.03
C GLU A 55 -7.66 18.69 -2.20
N LYS A 56 -6.90 19.24 -1.25
CA LYS A 56 -5.43 19.16 -1.27
C LYS A 56 -4.93 17.73 -1.05
N TYR A 57 -5.62 16.96 -0.21
CA TYR A 57 -5.35 15.53 -0.04
C TYR A 57 -5.57 14.75 -1.35
N GLN A 58 -6.70 14.97 -2.03
CA GLN A 58 -6.99 14.35 -3.33
C GLN A 58 -5.97 14.77 -4.41
N GLU A 59 -5.54 16.02 -4.38
CA GLU A 59 -4.45 16.50 -5.24
C GLU A 59 -3.13 15.74 -4.96
N TYR A 60 -2.79 15.49 -3.70
CA TYR A 60 -1.58 14.73 -3.36
C TYR A 60 -1.68 13.26 -3.75
N LEU A 61 -2.84 12.63 -3.56
CA LEU A 61 -3.06 11.26 -4.00
C LEU A 61 -2.93 11.13 -5.53
N SER A 62 -3.58 12.02 -6.28
CA SER A 62 -3.55 11.96 -7.75
C SER A 62 -2.16 12.25 -8.34
N ASN A 63 -1.36 13.08 -7.67
CA ASN A 63 0.02 13.38 -8.07
C ASN A 63 1.07 12.47 -7.46
N TYR A 64 0.67 11.47 -6.66
CA TYR A 64 1.60 10.58 -6.00
C TYR A 64 2.42 9.78 -7.02
N LYS A 65 3.74 9.77 -6.82
CA LYS A 65 4.67 8.97 -7.63
C LYS A 65 5.43 8.04 -6.69
N PRO A 66 5.37 6.72 -6.92
CA PRO A 66 6.09 5.78 -6.08
C PRO A 66 7.58 6.06 -6.13
N THR A 67 8.20 5.96 -4.98
CA THR A 67 9.64 6.07 -4.77
C THR A 67 10.19 4.72 -4.32
N MET A 68 11.51 4.59 -4.28
CA MET A 68 12.13 3.33 -3.85
C MET A 68 11.83 3.01 -2.37
N SER A 69 11.59 4.03 -1.53
CA SER A 69 11.20 3.81 -0.12
C SER A 69 9.78 3.27 0.04
N ASP A 70 8.96 3.30 -1.00
CA ASP A 70 7.61 2.76 -0.99
C ASP A 70 7.58 1.26 -1.34
N ILE A 71 8.69 0.72 -1.85
CA ILE A 71 8.87 -0.70 -2.12
C ILE A 71 9.23 -1.41 -0.82
N PHE A 72 8.39 -2.35 -0.41
CA PHE A 72 8.60 -3.21 0.75
C PHE A 72 9.47 -4.42 0.40
N ALA A 73 9.15 -5.11 -0.70
CA ALA A 73 9.88 -6.29 -1.13
C ALA A 73 9.85 -6.45 -2.66
N VAL A 74 10.86 -7.13 -3.21
CA VAL A 74 10.92 -7.51 -4.61
C VAL A 74 11.17 -9.01 -4.70
N ASN A 75 10.31 -9.73 -5.41
CA ASN A 75 10.52 -11.12 -5.78
C ASN A 75 10.76 -11.21 -7.29
N VAL A 76 11.70 -12.04 -7.72
CA VAL A 76 11.98 -12.26 -9.15
C VAL A 76 11.81 -13.74 -9.45
N ASN A 77 10.89 -14.06 -10.36
CA ASN A 77 10.62 -15.42 -10.81
C ASN A 77 10.49 -15.43 -12.34
N ASN A 78 11.31 -16.25 -13.02
CA ASN A 78 11.31 -16.42 -14.47
C ASN A 78 11.27 -15.10 -15.29
N GLY A 79 12.02 -14.08 -14.86
CA GLY A 79 12.08 -12.76 -15.55
C GLY A 79 10.93 -11.80 -15.22
N ILE A 80 9.98 -12.21 -14.40
CA ILE A 80 8.94 -11.35 -13.85
C ILE A 80 9.37 -10.90 -12.46
N SER A 81 9.43 -9.59 -12.26
CA SER A 81 9.67 -8.97 -10.96
C SER A 81 8.34 -8.55 -10.33
N THR A 82 7.98 -9.12 -9.19
CA THR A 82 6.85 -8.73 -8.37
C THR A 82 7.32 -7.76 -7.29
N TYR A 83 6.83 -6.52 -7.36
CA TYR A 83 7.09 -5.49 -6.37
C TYR A 83 5.94 -5.44 -5.39
N MET A 84 6.23 -5.68 -4.12
CA MET A 84 5.30 -5.46 -3.00
C MET A 84 5.53 -4.06 -2.46
N MET A 85 4.50 -3.24 -2.48
CA MET A 85 4.51 -1.88 -1.95
C MET A 85 4.19 -1.90 -0.44
N LYS A 86 4.53 -0.84 0.28
CA LYS A 86 4.23 -0.70 1.72
C LYS A 86 2.73 -0.63 2.04
N ASP A 87 1.92 -0.21 1.08
CA ASP A 87 0.45 -0.25 1.18
C ASP A 87 -0.13 -1.66 0.98
N GLY A 88 0.73 -2.67 0.73
CA GLY A 88 0.34 -4.05 0.51
C GLY A 88 0.02 -4.40 -0.94
N SER A 89 -0.03 -3.42 -1.84
CA SER A 89 -0.26 -3.66 -3.27
C SER A 89 0.90 -4.44 -3.89
N ARG A 90 0.56 -5.32 -4.85
CA ARG A 90 1.53 -6.15 -5.58
C ARG A 90 1.50 -5.80 -7.05
N ILE A 91 2.63 -5.33 -7.57
CA ILE A 91 2.75 -4.89 -8.96
C ILE A 91 3.75 -5.80 -9.68
N ASN A 92 3.26 -6.52 -10.69
CA ASN A 92 4.11 -7.34 -11.55
C ASN A 92 4.68 -6.50 -12.69
N ILE A 93 6.00 -6.49 -12.80
CA ILE A 93 6.75 -5.87 -13.89
C ILE A 93 7.54 -6.95 -14.63
N ASN A 94 7.29 -7.08 -15.93
CA ASN A 94 8.14 -7.86 -16.81
C ASN A 94 9.36 -7.00 -17.19
N LEU A 95 10.55 -7.44 -16.78
CA LEU A 95 11.83 -6.84 -17.17
C LEU A 95 12.48 -7.78 -18.18
N SER A 96 12.35 -7.46 -19.48
CA SER A 96 12.95 -8.28 -20.52
C SER A 96 14.47 -8.34 -20.35
N LYS A 97 15.07 -9.46 -20.74
CA LYS A 97 16.52 -9.66 -20.71
C LYS A 97 17.27 -8.53 -21.44
N GLU A 98 16.76 -8.11 -22.59
CA GLU A 98 17.29 -6.98 -23.36
C GLU A 98 17.31 -5.67 -22.57
N MET A 99 16.26 -5.38 -21.79
CA MET A 99 16.26 -4.19 -20.93
C MET A 99 17.28 -4.32 -19.81
N LEU A 100 17.40 -5.49 -19.18
CA LEU A 100 18.39 -5.70 -18.12
C LEU A 100 19.82 -5.54 -18.65
N ASP A 101 20.11 -6.11 -19.81
CA ASP A 101 21.41 -6.00 -20.48
C ASP A 101 21.71 -4.54 -20.87
N LYS A 102 20.71 -3.80 -21.36
CA LYS A 102 20.83 -2.38 -21.70
C LYS A 102 21.19 -1.51 -20.50
N TYR A 103 20.70 -1.83 -19.31
CA TYR A 103 20.93 -1.05 -18.08
C TYR A 103 21.91 -1.72 -17.10
N GLN A 104 22.64 -2.75 -17.53
CA GLN A 104 23.59 -3.50 -16.68
C GLN A 104 24.59 -2.59 -15.94
N ASN A 105 25.07 -1.54 -16.62
CA ASN A 105 26.02 -0.56 -16.09
C ASN A 105 25.36 0.78 -15.70
N ASN A 106 24.03 0.87 -15.74
CA ASN A 106 23.27 2.09 -15.48
C ASN A 106 22.13 1.84 -14.49
N ARG A 107 22.52 1.68 -13.22
CA ARG A 107 21.59 1.44 -12.10
C ARG A 107 20.54 2.55 -11.95
N GLU A 108 20.92 3.80 -12.12
CA GLU A 108 19.98 4.94 -12.04
C GLU A 108 18.97 4.93 -13.19
N GLY A 109 19.40 4.58 -14.40
CA GLY A 109 18.52 4.40 -15.54
C GLY A 109 17.52 3.26 -15.32
N LEU A 110 17.98 2.11 -14.80
CA LEU A 110 17.12 0.99 -14.46
C LEU A 110 16.10 1.37 -13.38
N ARG A 111 16.57 2.05 -12.32
CA ARG A 111 15.73 2.56 -11.23
C ARG A 111 14.62 3.46 -11.76
N ARG A 112 14.94 4.42 -12.62
CA ARG A 112 13.95 5.35 -13.20
C ARG A 112 12.85 4.61 -13.96
N ILE A 113 13.22 3.61 -14.77
CA ILE A 113 12.25 2.84 -15.57
C ILE A 113 11.35 1.98 -14.68
N ILE A 114 11.90 1.38 -13.62
CA ILE A 114 11.12 0.62 -12.65
C ILE A 114 10.06 1.53 -12.00
N LEU A 115 10.46 2.72 -11.51
CA LEU A 115 9.53 3.66 -10.88
C LEU A 115 8.44 4.16 -11.86
N GLU A 116 8.80 4.40 -13.13
CA GLU A 116 7.82 4.77 -14.17
C GLU A 116 6.82 3.64 -14.47
N LYS A 117 7.27 2.38 -14.45
CA LYS A 117 6.39 1.22 -14.63
C LYS A 117 5.47 1.00 -13.43
N LEU A 118 5.94 1.27 -12.21
CA LEU A 118 5.14 1.22 -10.98
C LEU A 118 4.06 2.31 -10.97
N SER A 119 4.38 3.54 -11.38
CA SER A 119 3.43 4.65 -11.35
C SER A 119 2.21 4.44 -12.27
N LYS A 120 2.38 3.69 -13.37
CA LYS A 120 1.28 3.41 -14.33
C LYS A 120 0.29 2.35 -13.85
N LYS A 121 0.63 1.58 -12.81
CA LYS A 121 -0.15 0.42 -12.35
C LYS A 121 -0.80 0.60 -10.97
N ASN A 122 -0.54 1.73 -10.30
CA ASN A 122 -1.05 1.94 -8.95
C ASN A 122 -2.48 2.49 -8.98
N SER A 123 -3.46 1.59 -9.07
CA SER A 123 -4.84 1.88 -8.68
C SER A 123 -5.13 1.07 -7.43
N ASN A 124 -5.29 1.70 -6.27
CA ASN A 124 -5.79 1.03 -5.08
C ASN A 124 -7.28 0.67 -5.33
N PRO A 125 -7.65 -0.61 -5.49
CA PRO A 125 -9.02 -0.98 -5.84
C PRO A 125 -10.02 -0.72 -4.70
N ILE A 126 -9.56 -0.57 -3.45
CA ILE A 126 -10.42 -0.41 -2.25
C ILE A 126 -10.85 1.06 -2.05
N GLU A 127 -10.15 1.99 -2.71
CA GLU A 127 -10.43 3.43 -2.70
C GLU A 127 -11.34 3.91 -3.83
N ARG A 128 -11.83 3.00 -4.69
CA ARG A 128 -12.83 3.34 -5.72
C ARG A 128 -14.22 3.59 -5.13
#